data_AF-A0A2Z6R305-F1
#
_entry.id   AF-A0A2Z6R305-F1
#
_cell.length_a   1.000
_cell.length_b   1.000
_cell.length_c   1.000
_cell.angle_alpha   90.00
_cell.angle_beta   90.00
_cell.angle_gamma   90.00
#
_symmetry.space_group_name_H-M   'P 1'
#
loop_
_entity.id
_entity.type
_entity.pdbx_description
1 polymer ?
#
loop_
_entity_poly.entity_id
_entity_poly.type
_entity_poly.pdbx_seq_one_letter_code
_entity_poly.pdbx_strand_id
1 'polypeptide(L)'
;MVDHKDIELAQVKVIKTALRKGRKYDNLAKNYGDYLKKLRAEKNPNDYIKAVATKMFPNEEAYTLRLENYRRRYVDNDLYASLEELYKLYYHIAKEENRERSDDEIEQMLRAMSI
;
A
#
# COMPACT_ATOMS: atom_id res chain seq x y z
N MET A 1 -6.81 -7.83 -9.24
CA MET A 1 -5.63 -6.94 -9.28
C MET A 1 -5.96 -5.74 -8.42
N VAL A 2 -5.13 -5.44 -7.43
CA VAL A 2 -5.31 -4.27 -6.57
C VAL A 2 -4.95 -3.02 -7.35
N ASP A 3 -5.79 -1.99 -7.31
CA ASP A 3 -5.53 -0.71 -8.00
C ASP A 3 -5.53 0.50 -7.05
N HIS A 4 -5.36 1.70 -7.61
CA HIS A 4 -5.29 2.93 -6.81
C HIS A 4 -6.60 3.24 -6.08
N LYS A 5 -7.75 2.76 -6.55
CA LYS A 5 -9.05 2.95 -5.89
C LYS A 5 -9.15 2.11 -4.62
N ASP A 6 -8.61 0.90 -4.62
CA ASP A 6 -8.52 0.08 -3.41
C ASP A 6 -7.68 0.79 -2.34
N ILE A 7 -6.52 1.32 -2.73
CA ILE A 7 -5.63 2.10 -1.86
C ILE A 7 -6.31 3.37 -1.35
N GLU A 8 -6.99 4.11 -2.23
CA GLU A 8 -7.75 5.31 -1.87
C GLU A 8 -8.84 5.00 -0.83
N LEU A 9 -9.62 3.94 -1.03
CA LEU A 9 -10.66 3.49 -0.10
C LEU A 9 -10.08 3.10 1.26
N ALA A 10 -8.97 2.35 1.27
CA ALA A 10 -8.30 1.95 2.49
C ALA A 10 -7.72 3.15 3.26
N GLN A 11 -7.12 4.14 2.56
CA GLN A 11 -6.67 5.39 3.19
C GLN A 11 -7.85 6.18 3.81
N VAL A 12 -8.98 6.27 3.11
CA VAL A 12 -10.21 6.89 3.65
C VAL A 12 -10.69 6.16 4.91
N LYS A 13 -10.62 4.83 4.95
CA LYS A 13 -10.96 4.04 6.14
C LYS A 13 -10.05 4.39 7.32
N VAL A 14 -8.74 4.47 7.11
CA VAL A 14 -7.77 4.88 8.15
C VAL A 14 -8.10 6.28 8.68
N ILE A 15 -8.37 7.25 7.80
CA ILE A 15 -8.73 8.62 8.19
C ILE A 15 -10.00 8.62 9.04
N LYS A 16 -11.07 7.95 8.58
CA LYS A 16 -12.34 7.86 9.31
C LYS A 16 -12.17 7.23 10.69
N THR A 17 -11.40 6.14 10.77
CA THR A 17 -11.13 5.46 12.03
C THR A 17 -10.33 6.35 12.98
N ALA A 18 -9.27 7.00 12.49
CA ALA A 18 -8.46 7.93 13.29
C ALA A 18 -9.32 9.06 13.89
N LEU A 19 -10.15 9.71 13.07
CA LEU A 19 -11.03 10.81 13.51
C LEU A 19 -12.07 10.35 14.55
N ARG A 20 -12.65 9.15 14.39
CA ARG A 20 -13.60 8.57 15.36
C ARG A 20 -12.99 8.33 16.74
N LYS A 21 -11.68 8.08 16.80
CA LYS A 21 -10.95 7.81 18.04
C LYS A 21 -10.46 9.08 18.75
N GLY A 22 -10.80 10.25 18.21
CA GLY A 22 -10.61 11.56 18.84
C GLY A 22 -9.23 12.19 18.58
N ARG A 23 -9.03 13.37 19.20
CA ARG A 23 -7.93 14.30 18.89
C ARG A 23 -6.52 13.71 18.96
N LYS A 24 -6.33 12.65 19.75
CA LYS A 24 -5.04 11.93 19.85
C LYS A 24 -4.51 11.42 18.51
N TYR A 25 -5.37 11.21 17.51
CA TYR A 25 -4.98 10.74 16.18
C TYR A 25 -5.23 11.75 15.06
N ASP A 26 -5.47 13.03 15.37
CA ASP A 26 -5.67 14.07 14.35
C ASP A 26 -4.46 14.20 13.42
N ASN A 27 -3.25 14.09 13.96
CA ASN A 27 -2.02 14.10 13.16
C ASN A 27 -1.96 12.91 12.20
N LEU A 28 -2.46 11.74 12.61
CA LEU A 28 -2.51 10.57 11.74
C LEU A 28 -3.51 10.81 10.60
N ALA A 29 -4.72 11.28 10.94
CA ALA A 29 -5.75 11.62 9.96
C ALA A 29 -5.25 12.66 8.95
N LYS A 30 -4.52 13.69 9.41
CA LYS A 30 -3.91 14.70 8.55
C LYS A 30 -2.89 14.08 7.59
N ASN A 31 -1.96 13.27 8.10
CA ASN A 31 -0.94 12.63 7.27
C ASN A 31 -1.54 11.77 6.16
N TYR A 32 -2.53 10.93 6.49
CA TYR A 32 -3.22 10.13 5.48
C TYR A 32 -4.09 10.98 4.54
N GLY A 33 -4.63 12.10 5.02
CA GLY A 33 -5.28 13.10 4.16
C GLY A 33 -4.33 13.67 3.11
N ASP A 34 -3.08 13.94 3.48
CA ASP A 34 -2.06 14.44 2.56
C ASP A 34 -1.59 13.35 1.59
N TYR A 35 -1.46 12.10 2.03
CA TYR A 35 -1.19 10.96 1.15
C TYR A 35 -2.30 10.74 0.12
N LEU A 36 -3.57 10.86 0.54
CA LEU A 36 -4.72 10.74 -0.33
C LEU A 36 -4.78 11.86 -1.37
N LYS A 37 -4.52 13.11 -0.95
CA LYS A 37 -4.43 14.25 -1.87
C LYS A 37 -3.34 14.04 -2.91
N LYS A 38 -2.16 13.58 -2.48
CA LYS A 38 -1.05 13.29 -3.38
C LYS A 38 -1.46 12.22 -4.39
N LEU A 39 -1.98 11.08 -3.94
CA LEU A 39 -2.45 10.00 -4.83
C LEU A 39 -3.44 10.49 -5.89
N ARG A 40 -4.42 11.32 -5.50
CA ARG A 40 -5.44 11.87 -6.42
C ARG A 40 -4.87 12.89 -7.41
N ALA A 41 -3.73 13.49 -7.12
CA ALA A 41 -3.09 14.47 -7.99
C ALA A 41 -2.14 13.81 -9.01
N GLU A 42 -1.82 12.53 -8.87
CA GLU A 42 -0.91 11.83 -9.77
C GLU A 42 -1.54 11.63 -11.15
N LYS A 43 -0.76 11.89 -12.20
CA LYS A 43 -1.18 11.68 -13.60
C LYS A 43 -1.42 10.20 -13.90
N ASN A 44 -0.61 9.32 -13.31
CA ASN A 44 -0.80 7.88 -13.36
C ASN A 44 -0.80 7.31 -11.93
N PRO A 45 -1.97 7.25 -11.27
CA PRO A 45 -2.07 6.85 -9.87
C PRO A 45 -1.72 5.38 -9.67
N ASN A 46 -1.92 4.52 -10.67
CA ASN A 46 -1.54 3.10 -10.59
C ASN A 46 -0.02 2.92 -10.61
N ASP A 47 0.70 3.60 -11.50
CA ASP A 47 2.17 3.56 -11.49
C ASP A 47 2.75 4.14 -10.20
N TYR A 48 2.12 5.21 -9.68
CA TYR A 48 2.52 5.81 -8.42
C TYR A 48 2.39 4.83 -7.24
N ILE A 49 1.24 4.15 -7.08
CA ILE A 49 1.09 3.18 -5.97
C ILE A 49 2.05 2.01 -6.09
N LYS A 50 2.39 1.57 -7.31
CA LYS A 50 3.40 0.52 -7.55
C LYS A 50 4.77 0.97 -7.07
N ALA A 51 5.20 2.16 -7.47
CA ALA A 51 6.47 2.74 -7.04
C ALA A 51 6.53 2.94 -5.51
N VAL A 52 5.42 3.37 -4.89
CA VAL A 52 5.32 3.49 -3.43
C VAL A 52 5.39 2.12 -2.77
N ALA A 53 4.67 1.13 -3.28
CA ALA A 53 4.61 -0.23 -2.75
C ALA A 53 5.99 -0.90 -2.77
N THR A 54 6.66 -0.94 -3.92
CA THR A 54 7.96 -1.60 -4.08
C THR A 54 9.06 -0.93 -3.25
N LYS A 55 9.03 0.40 -3.15
CA LYS A 55 9.93 1.15 -2.26
C LYS A 55 9.65 0.85 -0.78
N MET A 56 8.39 0.71 -0.40
CA MET A 56 8.00 0.50 0.99
C MET A 56 8.24 -0.93 1.46
N PHE A 57 7.99 -1.91 0.59
CA PHE A 57 8.04 -3.33 0.90
C PHE A 57 8.86 -4.09 -0.15
N PRO A 58 10.21 -3.94 -0.12
CA PRO A 58 11.07 -4.70 -1.02
C PRO A 58 11.02 -6.22 -0.76
N ASN A 59 10.67 -6.63 0.46
CA ASN A 59 10.55 -8.02 0.88
C ASN A 59 9.53 -8.19 2.02
N GLU A 60 9.28 -9.45 2.42
CA GLU A 60 8.33 -9.80 3.49
C GLU A 60 8.78 -9.33 4.88
N GLU A 61 10.09 -9.27 5.13
CA GLU A 61 10.64 -8.79 6.41
C GLU A 61 10.31 -7.32 6.64
N ALA A 62 10.47 -6.47 5.61
CA ALA A 62 10.11 -5.05 5.66
C ALA A 62 8.61 -4.85 5.96
N TYR A 63 7.76 -5.69 5.39
CA TYR A 63 6.32 -5.68 5.65
C TYR A 63 5.99 -6.08 7.09
N THR A 64 6.55 -7.19 7.57
CA THR A 64 6.35 -7.70 8.92
C THR A 64 6.81 -6.67 9.97
N LEU A 65 8.01 -6.13 9.81
CA LEU A 65 8.57 -5.11 10.70
C LEU A 65 7.69 -3.85 10.75
N ARG A 66 7.11 -3.43 9.62
CA ARG A 66 6.21 -2.28 9.58
C ARG A 66 4.91 -2.54 10.36
N LEU A 67 4.30 -3.71 10.21
CA LEU A 67 3.10 -4.07 10.96
C LEU A 67 3.36 -4.17 12.47
N GLU A 68 4.46 -4.78 12.88
CA GLU A 68 4.84 -4.83 14.30
C GLU A 68 5.01 -3.44 14.91
N ASN A 69 5.67 -2.53 14.17
CA ASN A 69 5.83 -1.14 14.60
C ASN A 69 4.49 -0.42 14.76
N TYR A 70 3.54 -0.63 13.84
CA TYR A 70 2.20 -0.06 13.97
C TYR A 70 1.40 -0.67 15.13
N ARG A 71 1.51 -1.98 15.35
CA ARG A 71 0.88 -2.67 16.46
C ARG A 71 1.36 -2.14 17.81
N ARG A 72 2.66 -1.88 17.94
CA ARG A 72 3.25 -1.27 19.16
C ARG A 72 2.84 0.19 19.34
N ARG A 73 2.78 0.96 18.24
CA ARG A 73 2.49 2.40 18.28
C ARG A 73 1.01 2.72 18.50
N TYR A 74 0.11 1.90 17.98
CA TYR A 74 -1.33 2.13 18.02
C TYR A 74 -2.01 0.99 18.78
N VAL A 75 -2.20 1.20 20.08
CA VAL A 75 -2.90 0.26 20.99
C VAL A 75 -4.38 0.07 20.61
N ASP A 76 -4.95 0.99 19.84
CA ASP A 76 -6.34 0.89 19.38
C ASP A 76 -6.47 -0.14 18.24
N ASN A 77 -7.15 -1.24 18.54
CA ASN A 77 -7.31 -2.37 17.62
C ASN A 77 -8.03 -2.01 16.31
N ASP A 78 -9.02 -1.11 16.33
CA ASP A 78 -9.73 -0.71 15.11
C ASP A 78 -8.82 0.10 14.18
N LEU A 79 -8.05 1.01 14.78
CA LEU A 79 -7.07 1.80 14.04
C LEU A 79 -5.98 0.90 13.46
N TYR A 80 -5.44 0.00 14.27
CA TYR A 80 -4.46 -0.98 13.82
C TYR A 80 -5.01 -1.83 12.67
N ALA A 81 -6.22 -2.38 12.79
CA ALA A 81 -6.84 -3.18 11.75
C ALA A 81 -6.99 -2.41 10.43
N SER A 82 -7.40 -1.13 10.49
CA SER A 82 -7.49 -0.28 9.29
C SER A 82 -6.13 -0.02 8.62
N LEU A 83 -5.06 0.10 9.42
CA LEU A 83 -3.70 0.23 8.91
C LEU A 83 -3.24 -1.09 8.30
N GLU A 84 -3.48 -2.21 8.98
CA GLU A 84 -3.13 -3.54 8.52
C GLU A 84 -3.75 -3.84 7.15
N GLU A 85 -5.03 -3.54 6.96
CA GLU A 85 -5.70 -3.67 5.67
C GLU A 85 -5.02 -2.84 4.58
N LEU A 86 -4.71 -1.57 4.84
CA LEU A 86 -4.03 -0.70 3.88
C LEU A 86 -2.65 -1.25 3.50
N TYR A 87 -1.87 -1.69 4.49
CA TYR A 87 -0.51 -2.17 4.22
C TYR A 87 -0.48 -3.57 3.59
N LYS A 88 -1.51 -4.40 3.82
CA LYS A 88 -1.72 -5.64 3.06
C LYS A 88 -1.89 -5.36 1.57
N LEU A 89 -2.65 -4.34 1.20
CA LEU A 89 -2.83 -3.94 -0.21
C LEU A 89 -1.50 -3.50 -0.84
N TYR A 90 -0.75 -2.63 -0.17
CA TYR A 90 0.57 -2.22 -0.65
C TYR A 90 1.55 -3.40 -0.76
N TYR A 91 1.56 -4.32 0.21
CA TYR A 91 2.42 -5.49 0.16
C TYR A 91 2.05 -6.42 -0.99
N HIS A 92 0.75 -6.62 -1.26
CA HIS A 92 0.29 -7.40 -2.40
C HIS A 92 0.78 -6.80 -3.73
N ILE A 93 0.63 -5.48 -3.92
CA ILE A 93 1.16 -4.78 -5.09
C ILE A 93 2.68 -5.01 -5.20
N ALA A 94 3.44 -4.82 -4.12
CA ALA A 94 4.89 -5.00 -4.14
C ALA A 94 5.30 -6.43 -4.51
N LYS A 95 4.59 -7.43 -3.99
CA LYS A 95 4.82 -8.85 -4.28
C LYS A 95 4.52 -9.19 -5.73
N GLU A 96 3.46 -8.63 -6.30
CA GLU A 96 3.12 -8.80 -7.72
C GLU A 96 4.16 -8.14 -8.63
N GLU A 97 4.65 -6.95 -8.28
CA GLU A 97 5.67 -6.23 -9.07
C GLU A 97 7.06 -6.85 -8.97
N ASN A 98 7.41 -7.42 -7.82
CA ASN A 98 8.71 -8.08 -7.59
C ASN A 98 8.69 -9.58 -7.95
N ARG A 99 7.59 -10.11 -8.48
CA ARG A 99 7.52 -11.52 -8.85
C ARG A 99 8.47 -11.81 -10.00
N GLU A 100 9.14 -12.96 -9.94
CA GLU A 100 9.86 -13.48 -11.09
C GLU A 100 8.85 -13.78 -12.21
N ARG A 101 9.24 -13.46 -13.45
CA ARG A 101 8.45 -13.89 -14.62
C ARG A 101 8.52 -15.41 -14.71
N SER A 102 7.41 -16.02 -15.06
CA SER A 102 7.38 -17.44 -15.40
C SER A 102 8.13 -17.71 -16.70
N ASP A 103 8.59 -18.95 -16.91
CA ASP A 103 9.23 -19.37 -18.16
C ASP A 103 8.33 -19.09 -19.37
N ASP A 104 7.02 -19.30 -19.25
CA ASP A 104 6.05 -19.00 -20.32
C ASP A 104 6.01 -17.49 -20.64
N GLU A 105 6.04 -16.62 -19.64
CA GLU A 105 6.10 -15.16 -19.85
C GLU A 105 7.43 -14.73 -20.48
N ILE A 106 8.54 -15.36 -20.09
CA ILE A 106 9.86 -15.12 -20.67
C ILE A 106 9.85 -15.55 -22.15
N GLU A 107 9.39 -16.76 -22.46
CA GLU A 107 9.29 -17.31 -23.81
C GLU A 107 8.38 -16.46 -24.71
N GLN A 108 7.24 -16.00 -24.21
CA GLN A 108 6.37 -15.09 -24.95
C GLN A 108 7.07 -13.76 -25.29
N MET A 109 7.85 -13.21 -24.34
CA MET A 109 8.60 -11.99 -24.58
C MET A 109 9.75 -12.20 -25.57
N LEU A 110 10.47 -13.32 -25.49
CA LEU A 110 11.51 -13.68 -26.45
C LEU A 110 10.93 -13.75 -27.88
N ARG A 111 9.81 -14.46 -28.05
CA ARG A 111 9.07 -14.51 -29.33
C ARG A 111 8.66 -13.12 -29.83
N ALA A 112 8.15 -12.25 -28.95
CA ALA A 112 7.77 -10.89 -29.32
C ALA A 112 8.97 -10.03 -29.74
N MET A 113 10.16 -10.31 -29.20
CA MET A 113 11.42 -9.66 -29.57
C MET A 113 12.09 -10.30 -30.80
N SER A 114 11.52 -11.38 -31.36
CA SER A 114 12.09 -12.14 -32.47
C SER A 114 13.49 -12.73 -32.18
N ILE A 115 13.73 -13.11 -30.91
CA ILE A 115 14.89 -13.90 -30.46
C ILE A 115 14.39 -15.31 -30.14
#